data_AF-A0A4V5UUU3-F1
#
_entry.id   AF-A0A4V5UUU3-F1
#
_cell.length_a   1.000
_cell.length_b   1.000
_cell.length_c   1.000
_cell.angle_alpha   90.00
_cell.angle_beta   90.00
_cell.angle_gamma   90.00
#
_symmetry.space_group_name_H-M   'P 1'
#
loop_
_entity.id
_entity.type
_entity.pdbx_description
1 polymer ?
#
loop_
_entity_poly.entity_id
_entity_poly.type
_entity_poly.pdbx_seq_one_letter_code
_entity_poly.pdbx_strand_id
1 'polypeptide(L)'
;MNFTLIAANLVTLLVPFAKKAMEEFSGEAGKAVFNKISSVFSKVKSFFSHDAVASDTLARFENEPDKYKPFLEDVLKEQLAKNPDFGKEISHLLKEIENDGPQLKIVQKMQKGDNVMGVEAEEIGKAGISVDQDIAEGKNVTGVKAGKIGK
;
A
#
# COMPACT_ATOMS: atom_id res chain seq x y z
N MET A 1 -7.10 -11.49 13.01
CA MET A 1 -6.75 -11.07 11.63
C MET A 1 -8.04 -10.75 10.89
N ASN A 2 -8.19 -9.52 10.39
CA ASN A 2 -9.44 -9.11 9.74
C ASN A 2 -9.37 -9.40 8.23
N PHE A 3 -9.85 -10.58 7.82
CA PHE A 3 -9.80 -11.03 6.42
C PHE A 3 -10.65 -10.17 5.48
N THR A 4 -11.72 -9.57 5.99
CA THR A 4 -12.56 -8.64 5.21
C THR A 4 -11.75 -7.41 4.81
N LEU A 5 -11.02 -6.83 5.77
CA LEU A 5 -10.16 -5.67 5.51
C LEU A 5 -9.00 -6.02 4.57
N ILE A 6 -8.39 -7.20 4.74
CA ILE A 6 -7.30 -7.65 3.87
C ILE A 6 -7.79 -7.83 2.42
N ALA A 7 -8.94 -8.47 2.22
CA ALA A 7 -9.53 -8.65 0.89
C ALA A 7 -9.85 -7.30 0.23
N ALA A 8 -10.53 -6.40 0.94
CA ALA A 8 -10.89 -5.07 0.44
C ALA A 8 -9.65 -4.24 0.05
N ASN A 9 -8.60 -4.26 0.88
CA ASN A 9 -7.36 -3.55 0.61
C ASN A 9 -6.63 -4.13 -0.60
N LEU A 10 -6.55 -5.46 -0.69
CA LEU A 10 -5.93 -6.14 -1.83
C LEU A 10 -6.65 -5.78 -3.13
N VAL A 11 -7.97 -5.91 -3.17
CA VAL A 11 -8.75 -5.59 -4.39
C VAL A 11 -8.60 -4.12 -4.76
N THR A 12 -8.59 -3.21 -3.79
CA THR A 12 -8.39 -1.77 -4.04
C THR A 12 -7.05 -1.47 -4.70
N LEU A 13 -5.98 -2.20 -4.35
CA LEU A 13 -4.67 -2.08 -5.01
C LEU A 13 -4.64 -2.73 -6.40
N LEU A 14 -5.38 -3.83 -6.59
CA LEU A 14 -5.40 -4.56 -7.85
C LEU A 14 -6.23 -3.86 -8.93
N VAL A 15 -7.22 -3.03 -8.59
CA VAL A 15 -8.06 -2.31 -9.57
C VAL A 15 -7.24 -1.41 -10.51
N PRO A 16 -6.42 -0.46 -10.03
CA PRO A 16 -5.62 0.38 -10.93
C PRO A 16 -4.59 -0.44 -11.73
N PHE A 17 -4.07 -1.52 -11.14
CA PHE A 17 -3.18 -2.46 -11.82
C PHE A 17 -3.87 -3.19 -13.00
N ALA A 18 -5.06 -3.76 -12.77
CA ALA A 18 -5.85 -4.44 -13.79
C ALA A 18 -6.30 -3.48 -14.90
N LYS A 19 -6.63 -2.23 -14.54
CA LYS A 19 -6.90 -1.15 -15.50
C LYS A 19 -5.68 -0.68 -16.28
N LYS A 20 -4.48 -1.15 -15.94
CA LYS A 20 -3.21 -0.68 -16.50
C LYS A 20 -3.06 0.84 -16.39
N ALA A 21 -3.52 1.41 -15.28
CA ALA A 21 -3.45 2.84 -15.00
C ALA A 21 -2.01 3.27 -14.69
N MET A 22 -1.17 3.35 -15.72
CA MET A 22 0.28 3.61 -15.60
C MET A 22 0.60 4.96 -14.95
N GLU A 23 -0.31 5.94 -15.03
CA GLU A 23 -0.17 7.25 -14.36
C GLU A 23 -0.06 7.10 -12.83
N GLU A 24 -0.78 6.15 -12.22
CA GLU A 24 -0.71 5.86 -10.78
C GLU A 24 0.64 5.27 -10.35
N PHE A 25 1.45 4.78 -11.30
CA PHE A 25 2.73 4.11 -11.08
C PHE A 25 3.90 4.85 -11.73
N SER A 26 3.72 6.13 -12.06
CA SER A 26 4.77 6.94 -12.68
C SER A 26 5.96 7.19 -11.73
N GLY A 27 7.17 7.32 -12.28
CA GLY A 27 8.41 7.49 -11.52
C GLY A 27 9.06 6.19 -11.01
N GLU A 28 10.24 6.28 -10.40
CA GLU A 28 11.00 5.11 -9.92
C GLU A 28 10.33 4.40 -8.75
N ALA A 29 9.80 5.17 -7.78
CA ALA A 29 9.03 4.62 -6.66
C ALA A 29 7.73 3.94 -7.16
N GLY A 30 7.04 4.55 -8.12
CA GLY A 30 5.84 3.97 -8.73
C GLY A 30 6.10 2.64 -9.44
N LYS A 31 7.23 2.51 -10.17
CA LYS A 31 7.65 1.25 -10.80
C LYS A 31 7.94 0.14 -9.78
N ALA A 32 8.59 0.47 -8.65
CA ALA A 32 8.85 -0.50 -7.59
C ALA A 32 7.54 -1.03 -6.98
N VAL A 33 6.61 -0.12 -6.67
CA VAL A 33 5.26 -0.46 -6.20
C VAL A 33 4.50 -1.31 -7.22
N PHE A 34 4.53 -0.95 -8.50
CA PHE A 34 3.89 -1.72 -9.57
C PHE A 34 4.41 -3.16 -9.64
N ASN A 35 5.73 -3.36 -9.57
CA ASN A 35 6.33 -4.68 -9.61
C ASN A 35 5.91 -5.54 -8.40
N LYS A 36 5.78 -4.92 -7.22
CA LYS A 36 5.27 -5.61 -6.03
C LYS A 36 3.80 -6.00 -6.18
N ILE A 37 2.96 -5.10 -6.68
CA ILE A 37 1.54 -5.40 -6.95
C ILE A 37 1.41 -6.52 -7.99
N SER A 38 2.23 -6.50 -9.05
CA SER A 38 2.28 -7.59 -10.04
C SER A 38 2.67 -8.94 -9.42
N SER A 39 3.60 -8.92 -8.46
CA SER A 39 4.03 -10.12 -7.73
C SER A 39 2.91 -10.65 -6.83
N VAL A 40 2.21 -9.76 -6.12
CA VAL A 40 1.01 -10.11 -5.33
C VAL A 40 -0.07 -10.71 -6.23
N PHE A 41 -0.37 -10.08 -7.36
CA PHE A 41 -1.36 -10.55 -8.32
C PHE A 41 -1.03 -11.97 -8.84
N SER A 42 0.22 -12.20 -9.23
CA SER A 42 0.70 -13.52 -9.67
C SER A 42 0.56 -14.57 -8.57
N LYS A 43 0.76 -14.16 -7.31
CA LYS A 43 0.61 -15.04 -6.15
C LYS A 43 -0.83 -15.43 -5.89
N VAL A 44 -1.75 -14.47 -5.97
CA VAL A 44 -3.21 -14.74 -5.90
C VAL A 44 -3.63 -15.68 -7.03
N LYS A 45 -3.13 -15.45 -8.25
CA LYS A 45 -3.40 -16.31 -9.41
C LYS A 45 -2.91 -17.74 -9.21
N SER A 46 -1.69 -17.91 -8.69
CA SER A 46 -1.14 -19.23 -8.34
C SER A 46 -1.94 -19.90 -7.22
N PHE A 47 -2.33 -19.14 -6.20
CA PHE A 47 -3.14 -19.66 -5.10
C PHE A 47 -4.53 -20.13 -5.58
N PHE A 48 -5.15 -19.38 -6.50
CA PHE A 48 -6.46 -19.71 -7.07
C PHE A 48 -6.42 -20.80 -8.15
N SER A 49 -5.25 -21.26 -8.60
CA SER A 49 -5.16 -22.23 -9.71
C SER A 49 -5.85 -23.57 -9.42
N HIS A 50 -6.06 -23.89 -8.15
CA HIS A 50 -6.72 -25.12 -7.69
C HIS A 50 -8.22 -24.92 -7.38
N ASP A 51 -8.74 -23.71 -7.53
CA ASP A 51 -10.15 -23.37 -7.29
C ASP A 51 -10.75 -22.74 -8.56
N ALA A 52 -11.62 -23.49 -9.23
CA ALA A 52 -12.20 -23.07 -10.51
C ALA A 52 -13.01 -21.76 -10.40
N VAL A 53 -13.74 -21.58 -9.30
CA VAL A 53 -14.56 -20.38 -9.07
C VAL A 53 -13.67 -19.18 -8.81
N ALA A 54 -12.65 -19.36 -7.98
CA ALA A 54 -11.72 -18.28 -7.65
C ALA A 54 -10.89 -17.86 -8.88
N SER A 55 -10.42 -18.84 -9.66
CA SER A 55 -9.69 -18.64 -10.91
C SER A 55 -10.52 -17.90 -11.96
N ASP A 56 -11.77 -18.32 -12.20
CA ASP A 56 -12.68 -17.65 -13.14
C ASP A 56 -13.01 -16.21 -12.69
N THR A 57 -13.26 -16.02 -11.39
CA THR A 57 -13.52 -14.69 -10.82
C THR A 57 -12.34 -13.75 -11.01
N LEU A 58 -11.12 -14.23 -10.77
CA LEU A 58 -9.90 -13.45 -11.00
C LEU A 58 -9.71 -13.11 -12.48
N ALA A 59 -9.94 -14.07 -13.39
CA ALA A 59 -9.85 -13.83 -14.83
C ALA A 59 -10.88 -12.80 -15.32
N ARG A 60 -12.10 -12.82 -14.78
CA ARG A 60 -13.12 -11.81 -15.07
C ARG A 60 -12.76 -10.44 -14.52
N PHE A 61 -12.16 -10.39 -13.33
CA PHE A 61 -11.60 -9.16 -12.77
C PHE A 61 -10.48 -8.56 -13.62
N GLU A 62 -9.59 -9.37 -14.21
CA GLU A 62 -8.56 -8.88 -15.15
C GLU A 62 -9.18 -8.13 -16.34
N ASN A 63 -10.37 -8.53 -16.78
CA ASN A 63 -11.04 -7.97 -17.96
C ASN A 63 -12.00 -6.80 -17.62
N GLU A 64 -12.76 -6.92 -16.54
CA GLU A 64 -13.79 -5.96 -16.13
C GLU A 64 -13.63 -5.62 -14.63
N PRO A 65 -12.53 -4.95 -14.22
CA PRO A 65 -12.15 -4.82 -12.80
C PRO A 65 -13.18 -4.10 -11.94
N ASP A 66 -13.86 -3.07 -12.45
CA ASP A 66 -14.88 -2.34 -11.69
C ASP A 66 -16.13 -3.19 -11.39
N LYS A 67 -16.52 -4.03 -12.37
CA LYS A 67 -17.70 -4.89 -12.28
C LYS A 67 -17.44 -6.09 -11.38
N TYR A 68 -16.25 -6.68 -11.48
CA TYR A 68 -15.87 -7.87 -10.72
C TYR A 68 -15.17 -7.58 -9.41
N LYS A 69 -14.89 -6.30 -9.09
CA LYS A 69 -14.37 -5.87 -7.80
C LYS A 69 -15.08 -6.52 -6.60
N PRO A 70 -16.42 -6.41 -6.43
CA PRO A 70 -17.09 -6.98 -5.26
C PRO A 70 -17.01 -8.52 -5.23
N PHE A 71 -17.10 -9.17 -6.39
CA PHE A 71 -17.03 -10.63 -6.50
C PHE A 71 -15.64 -11.16 -6.12
N LEU A 72 -14.57 -10.49 -6.58
CA LEU A 72 -13.21 -10.85 -6.20
C LEU A 72 -12.97 -10.62 -4.70
N GLU A 73 -13.53 -9.56 -4.13
CA GLU A 73 -13.44 -9.29 -2.68
C GLU A 73 -14.08 -10.40 -1.85
N ASP A 74 -15.28 -10.85 -2.22
CA ASP A 74 -15.97 -11.95 -1.54
C ASP A 74 -15.20 -13.28 -1.66
N VAL A 75 -14.73 -13.61 -2.86
CA VAL A 75 -13.91 -14.81 -3.09
C VAL A 75 -12.63 -14.76 -2.26
N LEU A 76 -11.91 -13.63 -2.28
CA LEU A 76 -10.69 -13.47 -1.47
C LEU A 76 -10.99 -13.64 0.01
N LYS A 77 -12.07 -13.01 0.52
CA LYS A 77 -12.46 -13.13 1.92
C LYS A 77 -12.69 -14.59 2.33
N GLU A 78 -13.41 -15.36 1.52
CA GLU A 78 -13.61 -16.79 1.75
C GLU A 78 -12.29 -17.58 1.70
N GLN A 79 -11.46 -17.32 0.70
CA GLN A 79 -10.20 -18.04 0.49
C GLN A 79 -9.19 -17.78 1.61
N LEU A 80 -9.10 -16.54 2.09
CA LEU A 80 -8.24 -16.15 3.21
C LEU A 80 -8.76 -16.72 4.54
N ALA A 81 -10.08 -16.84 4.71
CA ALA A 81 -10.67 -17.49 5.88
C ALA A 81 -10.41 -19.01 5.90
N LYS A 82 -10.48 -19.67 4.73
CA LYS A 82 -10.13 -21.09 4.55
C LYS A 82 -8.63 -21.34 4.73
N ASN A 83 -7.79 -20.36 4.38
CA ASN A 83 -6.33 -20.48 4.40
C ASN A 83 -5.68 -19.29 5.13
N PRO A 84 -5.69 -19.28 6.48
CA PRO A 84 -5.17 -18.17 7.27
C PRO A 84 -3.70 -17.83 7.01
N ASP A 85 -2.87 -18.81 6.68
CA ASP A 85 -1.44 -18.56 6.40
C ASP A 85 -1.24 -17.76 5.11
N PHE A 86 -2.04 -18.03 4.09
CA PHE A 86 -2.09 -17.19 2.90
C PHE A 86 -2.57 -15.77 3.24
N GLY A 87 -3.53 -15.65 4.16
CA GLY A 87 -3.97 -14.35 4.69
C GLY A 87 -2.87 -13.55 5.39
N LYS A 88 -2.02 -14.20 6.19
CA LYS A 88 -0.85 -13.55 6.83
C LYS A 88 0.14 -13.05 5.79
N GLU A 89 0.41 -13.87 4.78
CA GLU A 89 1.33 -13.54 3.71
C GLU A 89 0.85 -12.36 2.87
N ILE A 90 -0.43 -12.36 2.45
CA ILE A 90 -1.02 -11.20 1.77
C ILE A 90 -0.96 -9.97 2.67
N SER A 91 -1.30 -10.10 3.96
CA SER A 91 -1.20 -8.97 4.89
C SER A 91 0.23 -8.42 5.01
N HIS A 92 1.25 -9.26 4.92
CA HIS A 92 2.65 -8.82 4.93
C HIS A 92 3.00 -8.07 3.65
N LEU A 93 2.65 -8.61 2.49
CA LEU A 93 2.90 -7.99 1.19
C LEU A 93 2.18 -6.63 1.05
N LEU A 94 0.95 -6.52 1.57
CA LEU A 94 0.22 -5.25 1.61
C LEU A 94 0.97 -4.19 2.43
N LYS A 95 1.52 -4.57 3.59
CA LYS A 95 2.32 -3.66 4.42
C LYS A 95 3.62 -3.25 3.75
N GLU A 96 4.28 -4.15 3.04
CA GLU A 96 5.47 -3.81 2.26
C GLU A 96 5.14 -2.79 1.16
N ILE A 97 4.03 -2.98 0.45
CA ILE A 97 3.59 -2.04 -0.59
C ILE A 97 3.25 -0.67 0.01
N GLU A 98 2.61 -0.64 1.19
CA GLU A 98 2.34 0.59 1.94
C GLU A 98 3.64 1.29 2.36
N ASN A 99 4.64 0.53 2.82
CA ASN A 99 5.95 1.04 3.19
C ASN A 99 6.77 1.54 1.99
N ASP A 100 6.59 0.96 0.81
CA ASP A 100 7.34 1.34 -0.40
C ASP A 100 6.57 2.32 -1.31
N GLY A 101 5.37 2.74 -0.89
CA GLY A 101 4.64 3.84 -1.52
C GLY A 101 5.47 5.13 -1.55
N PRO A 102 5.04 6.18 -2.26
CA PRO A 102 5.75 7.46 -2.25
C PRO A 102 5.93 7.92 -0.80
N GLN A 103 7.18 7.95 -0.33
CA GLN A 103 7.52 8.39 1.02
C GLN A 103 8.29 9.70 0.95
N LEU A 104 7.85 10.70 1.72
CA LEU A 104 8.66 11.87 1.99
C LEU A 104 9.56 11.53 3.19
N LYS A 105 10.84 11.26 2.93
CA LYS A 105 11.84 11.01 3.98
C LYS A 105 12.75 12.22 4.16
N ILE A 106 12.76 12.78 5.37
CA ILE A 106 13.58 13.92 5.77
C ILE A 106 14.53 13.46 6.86
N VAL A 107 15.82 13.65 6.65
CA VAL A 107 16.88 13.34 7.63
C VAL A 107 17.65 14.62 7.92
N GLN A 108 17.65 15.05 9.18
CA GLN A 108 18.38 16.23 9.63
C GLN A 108 19.34 15.83 10.75
N LYS A 109 20.64 16.05 10.54
CA LYS A 109 21.67 15.82 11.55
C LYS A 109 22.41 17.13 11.81
N MET A 110 22.40 17.62 13.04
CA MET A 110 23.07 18.88 13.38
C MET A 110 23.51 18.94 14.85
N GLN A 111 24.59 19.68 15.11
CA GLN A 111 25.15 19.78 16.46
C GLN A 111 24.35 20.74 17.36
N LYS A 112 23.86 21.86 16.82
CA LYS A 112 22.95 22.79 17.51
C LYS A 112 21.84 23.26 16.57
N GLY A 113 20.61 23.41 17.05
CA GLY A 113 19.48 23.93 16.29
C GLY A 113 18.51 24.74 17.13
N ASP A 114 18.04 25.87 16.60
CA ASP A 114 16.97 26.70 17.20
C ASP A 114 15.85 26.88 16.16
N ASN A 115 14.60 26.64 16.54
CA ASN A 115 13.40 26.65 15.68
C ASN A 115 13.51 25.69 14.46
N VAL A 116 13.92 24.45 14.70
CA VAL A 116 14.08 23.45 13.65
C VAL A 116 12.74 22.81 13.32
N MET A 117 12.35 22.79 12.04
CA MET A 117 11.12 22.13 11.57
C MET A 117 11.43 21.08 10.51
N GLY A 118 10.94 19.86 10.71
CA GLY A 118 11.06 18.76 9.75
C GLY A 118 10.07 18.93 8.61
N VAL A 119 8.78 18.98 8.95
CA VAL A 119 7.67 19.19 8.01
C VAL A 119 6.67 20.17 8.60
N GLU A 120 6.20 21.12 7.79
CA GLU A 120 4.97 21.86 8.03
C GLU A 120 3.94 21.47 6.97
N ALA A 121 2.70 21.13 7.35
CA ALA A 121 1.66 20.80 6.38
C ALA A 121 0.23 21.18 6.83
N GLU A 122 -0.71 21.24 5.91
CA GLU A 122 -2.14 21.38 6.21
C GLU A 122 -2.96 20.27 5.54
N GLU A 123 -2.43 19.63 4.49
CA GLU A 123 -2.89 18.36 3.92
C GLU A 123 -1.70 17.58 3.33
N ILE A 124 -1.70 16.24 3.44
CA ILE A 124 -0.73 15.36 2.75
C ILE A 124 -1.52 14.15 2.25
N GLY A 125 -1.30 13.73 1.00
CA GLY A 125 -2.08 12.67 0.33
C GLY A 125 -1.67 11.24 0.70
N LYS A 126 -1.66 10.32 -0.28
CA LYS A 126 -1.32 8.88 -0.10
C LYS A 126 0.15 8.59 0.29
N ALA A 127 0.93 9.63 0.60
CA ALA A 127 2.37 9.48 0.83
C ALA A 127 2.68 9.30 2.31
N GLY A 128 3.51 8.30 2.64
CA GLY A 128 4.05 8.13 3.99
C GLY A 128 5.05 9.23 4.31
N ILE A 129 5.11 9.71 5.55
CA ILE A 129 6.13 10.67 5.99
C ILE A 129 7.03 10.04 7.04
N SER A 130 8.33 10.19 6.84
CA SER A 130 9.34 9.84 7.83
C SER A 130 10.25 11.03 8.06
N VAL A 131 10.34 11.48 9.32
CA VAL A 131 11.25 12.54 9.76
C VAL A 131 12.20 11.95 10.79
N ASP A 132 13.49 12.01 10.50
CA ASP A 132 14.58 11.59 11.39
C ASP A 132 15.43 12.83 11.73
N GLN A 133 15.39 13.25 13.00
CA GLN A 133 16.09 14.44 13.49
C GLN A 133 17.06 14.05 14.60
N ASP A 134 18.35 14.18 14.32
CA ASP A 134 19.45 13.96 15.25
C ASP A 134 20.08 15.32 15.57
N ILE A 135 19.69 15.90 16.72
CA ILE A 135 20.07 17.24 17.15
C ILE A 135 20.68 17.18 18.55
N ALA A 136 21.99 17.45 18.67
CA ALA A 136 22.68 17.33 19.96
C ALA A 136 22.27 18.42 20.97
N GLU A 137 22.08 19.66 20.52
CA GLU A 137 21.49 20.75 21.31
C GLU A 137 20.34 21.42 20.55
N GLY A 138 19.10 21.04 20.86
CA GLY A 138 17.90 21.54 20.17
C GLY A 138 17.05 22.49 21.03
N LYS A 139 16.59 23.60 20.43
CA LYS A 139 15.58 24.50 21.00
C LYS A 139 14.44 24.67 19.98
N ASN A 140 13.19 24.54 20.42
CA ASN A 140 12.00 24.63 19.57
C ASN A 140 12.05 23.72 18.32
N VAL A 141 12.36 22.43 18.53
CA VAL A 141 12.43 21.43 17.45
C VAL A 141 11.05 20.81 17.23
N THR A 142 10.60 20.79 15.99
CA THR A 142 9.34 20.20 15.56
C THR A 142 9.58 19.22 14.43
N GLY A 143 9.31 17.93 14.65
CA GLY A 143 9.45 16.92 13.60
C GLY A 143 8.41 17.11 12.50
N VAL A 144 7.13 17.12 12.89
CA VAL A 144 6.01 17.37 11.96
C VAL A 144 5.01 18.29 12.65
N LYS A 145 4.59 19.34 11.95
CA LYS A 145 3.49 20.21 12.33
C LYS A 145 2.48 20.19 11.22
N ALA A 146 1.30 19.59 11.44
CA ALA A 146 0.34 19.50 10.35
C ALA A 146 -1.13 19.61 10.68
N GLY A 147 -1.91 20.19 9.75
CA GLY A 147 -3.38 20.21 9.72
C GLY A 147 -4.00 18.90 9.21
N LYS A 148 -3.46 18.29 8.15
CA LYS A 148 -3.85 16.96 7.67
C LYS A 148 -2.67 16.29 6.98
N ILE A 149 -2.58 14.96 7.13
CA ILE A 149 -1.59 14.08 6.51
C ILE A 149 -2.25 12.71 6.30
N GLY A 150 -2.09 12.09 5.14
CA GLY A 150 -2.94 10.97 4.73
C GLY A 150 -4.35 11.40 4.31
N LYS A 151 -5.04 10.52 3.59
CA LYS A 151 -6.45 10.75 3.18
C LYS A 151 -7.40 10.67 4.36
#